data_AF-A0A1B6JTM4-F1
#
_entry.id   AF-A0A1B6JTM4-F1
#
_cell.length_a   1.000
_cell.length_b   1.000
_cell.length_c   1.000
_cell.angle_alpha   90.00
_cell.angle_beta   90.00
_cell.angle_gamma   90.00
#
_symmetry.space_group_name_H-M   'P 1'
#
loop_
_entity.id
_entity.type
_entity.pdbx_description
1 polymer ?
#
loop_
_entity_poly.entity_id
_entity_poly.type
_entity_poly.pdbx_seq_one_letter_code
_entity_poly.pdbx_strand_id
1 'polypeptide(L)'
;VLFDCPETIKSANRYYQEGVVADFIWLYIPTAPQGWTKIARDETGVLAQNFTKQGCYPGMGQHYFYEISPNHTTDCQDYQGFFVIFDKGELIGLGISPVCSFTNGDREWMEDAPMELIEIIVPYGPPCLDDWVTNYGITGFHMFLVPNASETTCPT
;
A
#
# COMPACT_ATOMS: atom_id res chain seq x y z
N VAL A 1 -5.89 6.54 6.32
CA VAL A 1 -4.55 7.12 6.01
C VAL A 1 -4.54 8.57 6.47
N LEU A 2 -3.48 9.03 7.13
CA LEU A 2 -3.20 10.44 7.42
C LEU A 2 -1.82 10.81 6.90
N PHE A 3 -1.63 12.09 6.57
CA PHE A 3 -0.37 12.64 6.05
C PHE A 3 0.32 13.57 7.08
N ASP A 4 -0.05 13.39 8.35
CA ASP A 4 0.49 14.11 9.49
C ASP A 4 0.18 13.29 10.75
N CYS A 5 0.86 13.59 11.86
CA CYS A 5 0.66 12.96 13.15
C CYS A 5 -0.81 13.11 13.61
N PRO A 6 -1.50 12.01 14.00
CA PRO A 6 -2.88 12.06 14.49
C PRO A 6 -3.08 13.07 15.63
N GLU A 7 -2.13 13.16 16.56
CA GLU A 7 -2.21 14.08 17.70
C GLU A 7 -2.02 15.54 17.28
N THR A 8 -1.18 15.81 16.27
CA THR A 8 -1.06 17.14 15.67
C THR A 8 -2.39 17.55 15.04
N ILE A 9 -3.02 16.68 14.25
CA ILE A 9 -4.32 16.93 13.61
C ILE A 9 -5.43 17.20 14.64
N LYS A 10 -5.42 16.51 15.78
CA LYS A 10 -6.42 16.70 16.84
C LYS A 10 -6.19 17.98 17.65
N SER A 11 -4.94 18.32 17.94
CA SER A 11 -4.57 19.43 18.83
C SER A 11 -4.43 20.77 18.12
N ALA A 12 -4.15 20.76 16.82
CA ALA A 12 -4.00 21.95 15.99
C ALA A 12 -4.80 21.79 14.69
N ASN A 13 -5.49 22.85 14.26
CA ASN A 13 -5.90 22.94 12.85
C ASN A 13 -4.64 22.84 11.98
N ARG A 14 -4.72 22.27 10.77
CA ARG A 14 -3.55 22.21 9.87
C ARG A 14 -3.07 23.64 9.57
N TYR A 15 -1.95 24.05 10.15
CA TYR A 15 -1.36 25.37 9.89
C TYR A 15 -0.21 25.24 8.91
N TYR A 16 -0.17 26.14 7.94
CA TYR A 16 1.00 26.29 7.08
C TYR A 16 2.20 26.70 7.95
N GLN A 17 3.23 25.88 7.93
CA GLN A 17 4.55 26.22 8.45
C GLN A 17 5.52 26.21 7.27
N GLU A 18 6.20 27.33 7.05
CA GLU A 18 7.14 27.46 5.94
C GLU A 18 8.22 26.37 6.02
N GLY A 19 8.36 25.61 4.94
CA GLY A 19 9.30 24.48 4.87
C GLY A 19 8.81 23.15 5.46
N VAL A 20 7.61 23.11 6.06
CA VAL A 20 7.01 21.86 6.56
C VAL A 20 6.09 21.30 5.48
N VAL A 21 6.50 20.20 4.87
CA VAL A 21 5.65 19.36 4.03
C VAL A 21 5.01 18.27 4.88
N ALA A 22 3.98 17.59 4.36
CA ALA A 22 3.40 16.41 5.00
C ALA A 22 4.51 15.47 5.50
N ASP A 23 4.64 15.39 6.82
CA ASP A 23 5.89 14.95 7.43
C ASP A 23 6.03 13.42 7.27
N PHE A 24 4.91 12.70 7.39
CA PHE A 24 4.87 11.23 7.34
C PHE A 24 3.50 10.67 6.97
N ILE A 25 3.48 9.45 6.43
CA ILE A 25 2.25 8.65 6.27
C ILE A 25 1.95 7.95 7.60
N TRP A 26 0.69 8.04 8.04
CA TRP A 26 0.16 7.27 9.16
C TRP A 26 -0.98 6.39 8.69
N LEU A 27 -0.87 5.08 8.93
CA LEU A 27 -1.94 4.13 8.67
C LEU A 27 -2.66 3.78 9.96
N TYR A 28 -3.97 3.60 9.84
CA TYR A 28 -4.75 3.07 10.95
C TYR A 28 -4.59 1.55 10.94
N ILE A 29 -3.93 1.02 11.96
CA ILE A 29 -3.68 -0.40 12.16
C ILE A 29 -4.33 -0.76 13.51
N PRO A 30 -5.47 -1.46 13.51
CA PRO A 30 -6.24 -1.71 14.73
C PRO A 30 -5.45 -2.39 15.86
N THR A 31 -4.43 -3.17 15.50
CA THR A 31 -3.54 -3.89 16.43
C THR A 31 -2.44 -3.01 17.03
N ALA A 32 -2.22 -1.79 16.53
CA ALA A 32 -1.25 -0.85 17.08
C ALA A 32 -1.74 -0.24 18.42
N PRO A 33 -0.85 0.08 19.38
CA PRO A 33 -1.23 0.56 20.72
C PRO A 33 -2.17 1.78 20.77
N GLN A 34 -2.18 2.62 19.73
CA GLN A 34 -3.07 3.79 19.59
C GLN A 34 -3.91 3.74 18.32
N GLY A 35 -3.96 2.58 17.66
CA GLY A 35 -4.59 2.39 16.35
C GLY A 35 -3.86 3.07 15.19
N TRP A 36 -2.83 3.89 15.43
CA TRP A 36 -2.10 4.61 14.37
C TRP A 36 -0.62 4.22 14.35
N THR A 37 -0.13 3.87 13.17
CA THR A 37 1.27 3.53 12.93
C THR A 37 1.87 4.52 11.95
N LYS A 38 2.97 5.17 12.36
CA LYS A 38 3.80 5.98 11.49
C LYS A 38 4.58 5.07 10.56
N ILE A 39 4.34 5.15 9.26
CA ILE A 39 5.01 4.29 8.28
C ILE A 39 6.47 4.72 8.13
N ALA A 40 7.38 3.75 8.25
CA ALA A 40 8.80 3.98 8.04
C ALA A 40 9.10 4.36 6.59
N ARG A 41 10.15 5.16 6.39
CA ARG A 41 10.53 5.65 5.04
C ARG A 41 11.61 4.81 4.37
N ASP A 42 12.18 3.85 5.10
CA ASP A 42 13.19 2.90 4.65
C ASP A 42 12.66 1.46 4.72
N GLU A 43 13.21 0.59 3.88
CA GLU A 43 12.77 -0.80 3.76
C GLU A 43 12.90 -1.58 5.08
N THR A 44 13.97 -1.32 5.86
CA THR A 44 14.20 -2.04 7.13
C THR A 44 13.10 -1.72 8.14
N GLY A 45 12.71 -0.45 8.21
CA GLY A 45 11.65 0.00 9.10
C GLY A 45 10.28 -0.58 8.75
N VAL A 46 9.90 -0.66 7.47
CA VAL A 46 8.59 -1.21 7.08
C VAL A 46 8.52 -2.73 7.30
N LEU A 47 9.63 -3.45 7.10
CA LEU A 47 9.72 -4.87 7.44
C LEU A 47 9.48 -5.11 8.95
N ALA A 48 10.02 -4.24 9.80
CA ALA A 48 9.75 -4.27 11.25
C ALA A 48 8.30 -3.88 11.63
N GLN A 49 7.52 -3.35 10.67
CA GLN A 49 6.12 -2.97 10.83
C GLN A 49 5.15 -3.99 10.22
N ASN A 50 5.59 -5.25 10.07
CA ASN A 50 4.81 -6.36 9.49
C ASN A 50 4.41 -6.15 8.02
N PHE A 51 5.13 -5.30 7.29
CA PHE A 51 5.05 -5.31 5.83
C PHE A 51 6.01 -6.36 5.29
N THR A 52 5.55 -7.15 4.33
CA THR A 52 6.36 -8.16 3.66
C THR A 52 6.66 -7.70 2.25
N LYS A 53 7.92 -7.85 1.81
CA LYS A 53 8.33 -7.58 0.43
C LYS A 53 7.58 -8.50 -0.53
N GLN A 54 6.91 -7.92 -1.51
CA GLN A 54 6.14 -8.64 -2.53
C GLN A 54 6.78 -8.43 -3.92
N GLY A 55 5.97 -8.30 -4.96
CA GLY A 55 6.41 -8.05 -6.32
C GLY A 55 6.89 -6.62 -6.54
N CYS A 56 7.71 -6.46 -7.58
CA CYS A 56 8.03 -5.16 -8.14
C CYS A 56 7.47 -5.04 -9.55
N TYR A 57 6.94 -3.88 -9.90
CA TYR A 57 6.46 -3.60 -11.25
C TYR A 57 7.07 -2.33 -11.84
N PRO A 58 7.64 -2.40 -13.06
CA PRO A 58 8.20 -1.22 -13.72
C PRO A 58 7.18 -0.09 -13.86
N GLY A 59 7.56 1.13 -13.47
CA GLY A 59 6.66 2.28 -13.48
C GLY A 59 5.68 2.35 -12.29
N MET A 60 5.77 1.42 -11.34
CA MET A 60 5.06 1.49 -10.06
C MET A 60 6.04 1.41 -8.88
N GLY A 61 6.94 0.42 -8.89
CA GLY A 61 7.94 0.20 -7.85
C GLY A 61 7.78 -1.13 -7.12
N GLN A 62 8.59 -1.28 -6.07
CA GLN A 62 8.61 -2.45 -5.21
C GLN A 62 7.48 -2.36 -4.20
N HIS A 63 6.56 -3.33 -4.23
CA HIS A 63 5.43 -3.38 -3.31
C HIS A 63 5.83 -4.12 -2.03
N TYR A 64 5.33 -3.61 -0.91
CA TYR A 64 5.33 -4.29 0.37
C TYR A 64 3.91 -4.28 0.93
N PHE A 65 3.34 -5.45 1.19
CA PHE A 65 1.97 -5.57 1.69
C PHE A 65 1.94 -5.85 3.19
N TYR A 66 1.00 -5.24 3.88
CA TYR A 66 0.79 -5.41 5.31
C TYR A 66 0.21 -6.80 5.63
N GLU A 67 0.83 -7.51 6.59
CA GLU A 67 0.38 -8.81 7.13
C GLU A 67 0.15 -9.92 6.08
N ILE A 68 0.82 -9.84 4.94
CA ILE A 68 0.95 -10.98 4.01
C ILE A 68 2.16 -11.82 4.40
N SER A 69 1.92 -13.10 4.70
CA SER A 69 2.96 -14.06 5.05
C SER A 69 3.77 -14.47 3.81
N PRO A 70 5.12 -14.48 3.87
CA PRO A 70 5.94 -14.99 2.76
C PRO A 70 5.74 -16.48 2.49
N ASN A 71 5.11 -17.21 3.41
CA ASN A 71 4.82 -18.64 3.29
C ASN A 71 3.38 -18.93 2.87
N HIS A 72 2.64 -17.93 2.37
CA HIS A 72 1.24 -18.06 1.91
C HIS A 72 0.25 -18.48 3.01
N THR A 73 0.55 -18.19 4.27
CA THR A 73 -0.25 -18.64 5.43
C THR A 73 -1.21 -17.58 5.98
N THR A 74 -1.32 -16.41 5.35
CA THR A 74 -2.30 -15.39 5.76
C THR A 74 -3.71 -15.93 5.51
N ASP A 75 -4.62 -15.80 6.47
CA ASP A 75 -6.03 -16.09 6.19
C ASP A 75 -6.59 -14.95 5.32
N CYS A 76 -7.37 -15.26 4.29
CA CYS A 76 -7.99 -14.21 3.48
C CYS A 76 -8.90 -13.29 4.29
N GLN A 77 -9.47 -13.77 5.40
CA GLN A 77 -10.24 -12.92 6.32
C GLN A 77 -9.38 -11.85 6.99
N ASP A 78 -8.07 -12.07 7.08
CA ASP A 78 -7.11 -11.14 7.65
C ASP A 78 -6.48 -10.22 6.59
N TYR A 79 -6.73 -10.46 5.30
CA TYR A 79 -6.21 -9.63 4.22
C TYR A 79 -6.76 -8.19 4.30
N GLN A 80 -5.87 -7.25 4.63
CA GLN A 80 -6.22 -5.83 4.76
C GLN A 80 -6.06 -5.03 3.46
N GLY A 81 -5.22 -5.51 2.54
CA GLY A 81 -4.94 -4.85 1.26
C GLY A 81 -4.14 -3.54 1.35
N PHE A 82 -3.57 -3.17 2.50
CA PHE A 82 -2.66 -2.03 2.58
C PHE A 82 -1.29 -2.38 2.04
N PHE A 83 -0.70 -1.48 1.24
CA PHE A 83 0.66 -1.64 0.76
C PHE A 83 1.41 -0.31 0.69
N VAL A 84 2.74 -0.41 0.70
CA VAL A 84 3.68 0.70 0.54
C VAL A 84 4.61 0.39 -0.61
N ILE A 85 5.14 1.44 -1.23
CA ILE A 85 5.86 1.35 -2.50
C ILE A 85 7.23 1.98 -2.33
N PHE A 86 8.25 1.27 -2.78
CA PHE A 86 9.63 1.70 -2.70
C PHE A 86 10.29 1.78 -4.08
N ASP A 87 11.18 2.77 -4.24
CA ASP A 87 12.18 2.84 -5.31
C ASP A 87 13.54 3.09 -4.67
N LYS A 88 14.55 2.30 -5.06
CA LYS A 88 15.94 2.45 -4.57
C LYS A 88 16.06 2.57 -3.03
N GLY A 89 15.19 1.85 -2.30
CA GLY A 89 15.19 1.83 -0.84
C GLY A 89 14.45 2.98 -0.15
N GLU A 90 13.86 3.90 -0.92
CA GLU A 90 13.07 5.02 -0.39
C GLU A 90 11.57 4.80 -0.60
N LEU A 91 10.76 5.17 0.40
CA LEU A 91 9.30 5.18 0.31
C LEU A 91 8.84 6.23 -0.71
N ILE A 92 8.26 5.78 -1.82
CA ILE A 92 7.75 6.62 -2.91
C ILE A 92 6.23 6.62 -3.03
N GLY A 93 5.52 5.79 -2.27
CA GLY A 93 4.07 5.75 -2.35
C GLY A 93 3.42 4.82 -1.34
N LEU A 94 2.09 4.88 -1.30
CA LEU A 94 1.23 3.93 -0.60
C LEU A 94 0.07 3.53 -1.50
N GLY A 95 -0.60 2.46 -1.15
CA GLY A 95 -1.87 2.15 -1.76
C GLY A 95 -2.73 1.21 -0.94
N ILE A 96 -3.94 0.99 -1.46
CA ILE A 96 -4.92 0.09 -0.90
C ILE A 96 -5.48 -0.75 -2.04
N SER A 97 -5.55 -2.06 -1.84
CA SER A 97 -6.03 -3.04 -2.81
C SER A 97 -7.19 -3.87 -2.24
N PRO A 98 -8.37 -3.27 -2.02
CA PRO A 98 -9.53 -4.02 -1.55
C PRO A 98 -10.01 -5.05 -2.57
N VAL A 99 -10.49 -6.19 -2.06
CA VAL A 99 -11.20 -7.21 -2.84
C VAL A 99 -12.62 -6.71 -3.14
N CYS A 100 -12.76 -6.07 -4.28
CA CYS A 100 -14.03 -5.63 -4.84
C CYS A 100 -13.88 -5.23 -6.31
N SER A 101 -15.02 -5.19 -7.02
CA SER A 101 -15.16 -4.58 -8.33
C SER A 101 -15.98 -3.30 -8.21
N PHE A 102 -15.57 -2.26 -8.93
CA PHE A 102 -16.36 -1.04 -9.07
C PHE A 102 -17.13 -1.04 -10.40
N THR A 103 -18.28 -0.38 -10.41
CA THR A 103 -18.99 -0.11 -11.66
C THR A 103 -18.26 1.00 -12.41
N ASN A 104 -17.61 0.64 -13.51
CA ASN A 104 -17.03 1.60 -14.44
C ASN A 104 -18.05 1.86 -15.56
N GLY A 105 -18.39 3.14 -15.76
CA GLY A 105 -19.12 3.59 -16.95
C GLY A 105 -18.14 3.80 -18.11
N ASP A 106 -18.22 4.94 -18.78
CA ASP A 106 -17.31 5.27 -19.89
C ASP A 106 -15.87 5.63 -19.45
N ARG A 107 -15.59 5.62 -18.14
CA ARG A 107 -14.29 5.97 -17.58
C ARG A 107 -13.92 5.09 -16.41
N GLU A 108 -12.69 4.57 -16.47
CA GLU A 108 -12.03 3.88 -15.37
C GLU A 108 -11.33 4.91 -14.48
N TRP A 109 -11.68 4.89 -13.19
CA TRP A 109 -11.09 5.79 -12.18
C TRP A 109 -10.13 5.08 -11.25
N MET A 110 -10.32 3.77 -11.09
CA MET A 110 -9.53 2.92 -10.24
C MET A 110 -8.86 1.84 -11.09
N GLU A 111 -7.74 1.33 -10.62
CA GLU A 111 -7.05 0.23 -11.27
C GLU A 111 -7.87 -1.05 -11.13
N ASP A 112 -8.26 -1.62 -12.26
CA ASP A 112 -8.87 -2.95 -12.36
C ASP A 112 -7.79 -3.91 -12.86
N ALA A 113 -7.06 -4.52 -11.93
CA ALA A 113 -5.89 -5.32 -12.23
C ALA A 113 -6.31 -6.76 -12.57
N PRO A 114 -5.89 -7.31 -13.73
CA PRO A 114 -6.15 -8.71 -14.06
C PRO A 114 -5.35 -9.63 -13.12
N MET A 115 -5.81 -10.87 -12.97
CA MET A 115 -5.22 -11.86 -12.04
C MET A 115 -3.71 -12.03 -12.28
N GLU A 116 -3.27 -12.06 -13.54
CA GLU A 116 -1.86 -12.22 -13.88
C GLU A 116 -1.00 -11.08 -13.32
N LEU A 117 -1.53 -9.85 -13.25
CA LEU A 117 -0.83 -8.73 -12.64
C LEU A 117 -0.79 -8.87 -11.12
N ILE A 118 -1.86 -9.35 -10.50
CA ILE A 118 -1.92 -9.56 -9.06
C ILE A 118 -0.94 -10.63 -8.60
N GLU A 119 -0.79 -11.74 -9.34
CA GLU A 119 0.22 -12.77 -9.05
C GLU A 119 1.65 -12.22 -9.12
N ILE A 120 1.91 -11.27 -10.03
CA ILE A 120 3.21 -10.58 -10.12
C ILE A 120 3.42 -9.65 -8.93
N ILE A 121 2.40 -8.87 -8.54
CA ILE A 121 2.51 -7.85 -7.50
C ILE A 121 2.47 -8.44 -6.10
N VAL A 122 1.70 -9.51 -5.87
CA VAL A 122 1.46 -10.15 -4.58
C VAL A 122 1.81 -11.65 -4.67
N PRO A 123 3.06 -12.01 -4.99
CA PRO A 123 3.45 -13.40 -5.22
C PRO A 123 3.32 -14.28 -3.98
N TYR A 124 3.30 -13.70 -2.77
CA TYR A 124 3.07 -14.43 -1.52
C TYR A 124 1.63 -14.32 -1.01
N GLY A 125 0.71 -13.88 -1.88
CA GLY A 125 -0.72 -13.85 -1.57
C GLY A 125 -1.22 -15.21 -1.09
N PRO A 126 -2.19 -15.24 -0.16
CA PRO A 126 -2.78 -16.50 0.26
C PRO A 126 -3.61 -17.09 -0.88
N PRO A 127 -3.65 -18.43 -1.07
CA PRO A 127 -4.30 -19.03 -2.24
C PRO A 127 -5.79 -18.70 -2.39
N CYS A 128 -6.48 -18.44 -1.28
CA CYS A 128 -7.87 -18.01 -1.30
C CYS A 128 -8.08 -16.60 -1.91
N LEU A 129 -7.02 -15.79 -2.02
CA LEU A 129 -7.09 -14.47 -2.63
C LEU A 129 -7.38 -14.60 -4.13
N ASP A 130 -6.83 -15.61 -4.80
CA ASP A 130 -7.06 -15.86 -6.23
C ASP A 130 -8.55 -16.16 -6.50
N ASP A 131 -9.16 -17.00 -5.64
CA ASP A 131 -10.59 -17.29 -5.69
C ASP A 131 -11.41 -16.00 -5.47
N TRP A 132 -11.00 -15.16 -4.53
CA TRP A 132 -11.70 -13.92 -4.23
C TRP A 132 -11.57 -12.90 -5.35
N VAL A 133 -10.39 -12.72 -5.92
CA VAL A 133 -10.16 -11.86 -7.09
C VAL A 133 -10.98 -12.35 -8.27
N THR A 134 -11.02 -13.66 -8.52
CA THR A 134 -11.81 -14.24 -9.61
C THR A 134 -13.30 -14.00 -9.45
N ASN A 135 -13.83 -14.10 -8.24
CA ASN A 135 -15.27 -14.00 -7.98
C ASN A 135 -15.77 -12.57 -7.70
N TYR A 136 -14.92 -11.71 -7.14
CA TYR A 136 -15.29 -10.39 -6.63
C TYR A 136 -14.45 -9.24 -7.20
N GLY A 137 -13.41 -9.55 -7.98
CA GLY A 137 -12.42 -8.59 -8.44
C GLY A 137 -11.50 -8.07 -7.33
N ILE A 138 -10.54 -7.25 -7.74
CA ILE A 138 -9.68 -6.49 -6.84
C ILE A 138 -9.39 -5.15 -7.49
N THR A 139 -9.42 -4.11 -6.67
CA THR A 139 -9.21 -2.76 -7.17
C THR A 139 -7.98 -2.16 -6.52
N GLY A 140 -7.07 -1.60 -7.31
CA GLY A 140 -5.92 -0.87 -6.83
C GLY A 140 -6.19 0.64 -6.70
N PHE A 141 -5.75 1.23 -5.59
CA PHE A 141 -5.65 2.67 -5.42
C PHE A 141 -4.24 3.05 -4.99
N HIS A 142 -3.55 3.81 -5.85
CA HIS A 142 -2.16 4.21 -5.67
C HIS A 142 -2.06 5.71 -5.37
N MET A 143 -1.27 6.06 -4.35
CA MET A 143 -0.86 7.43 -4.06
C MET A 143 0.66 7.53 -4.08
N PHE A 144 1.20 8.12 -5.14
CA PHE A 144 2.63 8.37 -5.26
C PHE A 144 3.02 9.70 -4.61
N LEU A 145 4.14 9.68 -3.91
CA LEU A 145 4.80 10.82 -3.26
C LEU A 145 5.95 11.37 -4.10
N VAL A 146 6.05 10.93 -5.35
CA VAL A 146 7.06 11.34 -6.34
C VAL A 146 6.37 11.88 -7.59
N PRO A 147 6.97 12.84 -8.30
CA PRO A 147 6.35 13.47 -9.46
C PRO A 147 6.16 12.52 -10.64
N ASN A 148 7.11 11.59 -10.86
CA ASN A 148 7.14 10.69 -12.02
C ASN A 148 7.17 9.22 -11.58
N ALA A 149 6.05 8.71 -11.05
CA ALA A 149 5.97 7.30 -10.64
C ALA A 149 6.31 6.33 -11.79
N SER A 150 5.93 6.67 -13.03
CA SER A 150 6.20 5.87 -14.23
C SER A 150 7.68 5.70 -14.58
N GLU A 151 8.58 6.48 -13.99
CA GLU A 151 10.04 6.37 -14.16
C GLU A 151 10.67 5.41 -13.13
N THR A 152 9.87 4.85 -12.22
CA THR A 152 10.35 3.91 -11.20
C THR A 152 10.82 2.60 -11.83
N THR A 153 11.95 2.08 -11.34
CA THR A 153 12.57 0.86 -11.85
C THR A 153 12.55 -0.27 -10.82
N CYS A 154 12.50 -1.51 -11.29
CA CYS A 154 12.69 -2.66 -10.41
C CYS A 154 14.17 -3.02 -10.26
N PRO A 155 14.64 -3.36 -9.04
CA PRO A 155 15.97 -3.90 -8.85
C PRO A 155 16.15 -5.15 -9.71
N THR A 156 17.27 -5.22 -10.43
CA THR A 156 17.70 -6.39 -11.20
C THR A 156 18.29 -7.47 -10.32
#